data_AF-A0AAP0CEJ7-F1
#
_entry.id   AF-A0AAP0CEJ7-F1
#
_cell.length_a   1.000
_cell.length_b   1.000
_cell.length_c   1.000
_cell.angle_alpha   90.00
_cell.angle_beta   90.00
_cell.angle_gamma   90.00
#
_symmetry.space_group_name_H-M   'P 1'
#
loop_
_entity.id
_entity.type
_entity.pdbx_description
1 polymer ?
#
loop_
_entity_poly.entity_id
_entity_poly.type
_entity_poly.pdbx_seq_one_letter_code
_entity_poly.pdbx_strand_id
1 'polypeptide(L)'
;MMCQNVQIIVSYDDKNRKNHERDKLITLGAMIKETQKRCEGVMDTVESLPHLSLSCKHTLNRLVQSELAFLSRFSSTDFTTKSEPSICVNIGHLEAVVHVLQQPNISGVSRVCKTVGLHNSTSKGAHVDIVCTFEGNPVWFIVSDRNPKYISWYGQQESSRDKGLQARVQLLLEVAHQSVALKPFSIIFFFSNGLDRFTVERFHTEFGAIDLNSKFSSFDFNFAKELGGEWTNILARSYHQASVLEIKVNSPQDVSKNLLVANPFVKPSNTNLGGSFGALISQMILPDNGKIDGEIVNMDTTALVAIVSGISNGNTQKLLDTPDDELKTRFKGNTEFVISQVLSEIENPIHMDISKIICGRKCIICEYVCSEFKELVSMCGGVNEKLRAEQLLKAVMVVPDCPSGRMMTLPTTRKLGLKNKIVFGTGDHWHAPTLTANMGFVRAVLQTGMSLFSFEHRPRALTGD
;
A
#
# COMPACT_ATOMS: atom_id res chain seq x y z
N MET A 1 13.72 14.45 -13.92
CA MET A 1 14.68 13.45 -14.42
C MET A 1 15.75 14.15 -15.22
N MET A 2 17.03 13.93 -14.88
CA MET A 2 18.17 14.34 -15.69
C MET A 2 18.93 13.07 -16.09
N CYS A 3 19.27 13.00 -17.37
CA CYS A 3 19.93 11.88 -18.01
C CYS A 3 21.40 11.70 -17.56
N GLN A 4 21.90 10.46 -17.43
CA GLN A 4 23.28 10.11 -17.07
C GLN A 4 24.18 9.83 -18.29
N ASN A 5 25.41 10.34 -18.24
CA ASN A 5 26.54 10.00 -19.13
C ASN A 5 27.50 9.05 -18.41
N VAL A 6 28.14 8.14 -19.15
CA VAL A 6 29.26 7.31 -18.71
C VAL A 6 30.44 7.58 -19.66
N GLN A 7 31.64 7.79 -19.13
CA GLN A 7 32.84 8.13 -19.90
C GLN A 7 33.94 7.10 -19.60
N ILE A 8 34.48 6.44 -20.62
CA ILE A 8 35.66 5.56 -20.49
C ILE A 8 36.77 6.11 -21.38
N ILE A 9 37.88 6.55 -20.77
CA ILE A 9 39.03 7.06 -21.51
C ILE A 9 39.94 5.89 -21.88
N VAL A 10 40.05 5.58 -23.18
CA VAL A 10 41.12 4.74 -23.73
C VAL A 10 41.74 5.47 -24.91
N SER A 11 43.02 5.86 -24.79
CA SER A 11 43.83 6.41 -25.88
C SER A 11 44.35 5.28 -26.75
N TYR A 12 44.22 5.29 -28.09
CA TYR A 12 45.16 4.61 -29.01
C TYR A 12 44.94 4.91 -30.53
N ASP A 13 45.93 4.43 -31.31
CA ASP A 13 46.47 4.73 -32.65
C ASP A 13 45.57 4.49 -33.91
N ASP A 14 45.87 5.20 -35.00
CA ASP A 14 44.93 5.64 -36.07
C ASP A 14 44.66 4.64 -37.23
N LYS A 15 45.05 3.35 -37.12
CA LYS A 15 44.80 2.32 -38.17
C LYS A 15 43.67 1.31 -37.88
N ASN A 16 43.14 1.26 -36.65
CA ASN A 16 42.05 0.36 -36.24
C ASN A 16 40.62 0.97 -36.29
N ARG A 17 40.50 2.18 -36.82
CA ARG A 17 39.32 3.05 -36.65
C ARG A 17 38.04 2.52 -37.32
N LYS A 18 38.13 1.96 -38.54
CA LYS A 18 36.95 1.49 -39.31
C LYS A 18 36.31 0.20 -38.79
N ASN A 19 37.10 -0.74 -38.28
CA ASN A 19 36.56 -1.97 -37.66
C ASN A 19 35.97 -1.65 -36.29
N HIS A 20 36.64 -0.81 -35.51
CA HIS A 20 36.16 -0.36 -34.21
C HIS A 20 34.87 0.48 -34.29
N GLU A 21 34.69 1.28 -35.34
CA GLU A 21 33.44 2.03 -35.60
C GLU A 21 32.26 1.12 -35.94
N ARG A 22 32.48 0.05 -36.73
CA ARG A 22 31.46 -0.96 -37.01
C ARG A 22 31.07 -1.74 -35.76
N ASP A 23 32.03 -2.16 -34.96
CA ASP A 23 31.79 -2.90 -33.71
C ASP A 23 31.02 -2.04 -32.70
N LYS A 24 31.32 -0.73 -32.62
CA LYS A 24 30.56 0.24 -31.81
C LYS A 24 29.12 0.41 -32.26
N LEU A 25 28.87 0.51 -33.57
CA LEU A 25 27.51 0.60 -34.12
C LEU A 25 26.70 -0.67 -33.86
N ILE A 26 27.32 -1.84 -34.03
CA ILE A 26 26.70 -3.15 -33.76
C ILE A 26 26.34 -3.27 -32.27
N THR A 27 27.26 -2.89 -31.39
CA THR A 27 27.04 -2.89 -29.93
C THR A 27 25.92 -1.94 -29.52
N LEU A 28 25.89 -0.72 -30.07
CA LEU A 28 24.84 0.26 -29.78
C LEU A 28 23.46 -0.21 -30.28
N GLY A 29 23.39 -0.78 -31.49
CA GLY A 29 22.16 -1.36 -32.03
C GLY A 29 21.64 -2.53 -31.19
N ALA A 30 22.54 -3.37 -30.67
CA ALA A 30 22.19 -4.42 -29.72
C ALA A 30 21.67 -3.85 -28.39
N MET A 31 22.32 -2.82 -27.84
CA MET A 31 21.87 -2.13 -26.61
C MET A 31 20.49 -1.47 -26.77
N ILE A 32 20.21 -0.84 -27.92
CA ILE A 32 18.90 -0.24 -28.21
C ILE A 32 17.82 -1.32 -28.23
N LYS A 33 18.05 -2.41 -28.96
CA LYS A 33 17.09 -3.53 -29.05
C LYS A 33 16.85 -4.16 -27.68
N GLU A 34 17.90 -4.35 -26.89
CA GLU A 34 17.79 -4.88 -25.54
C GLU A 34 16.97 -3.95 -24.63
N THR A 35 17.22 -2.65 -24.71
CA THR A 35 16.48 -1.66 -23.93
C THR A 35 15.00 -1.61 -24.34
N GLN A 36 14.70 -1.74 -25.64
CA GLN A 36 13.32 -1.83 -26.13
C GLN A 36 12.58 -3.05 -25.56
N LYS A 37 13.23 -4.22 -25.55
CA LYS A 37 12.67 -5.44 -24.94
C LYS A 37 12.39 -5.24 -23.45
N ARG A 38 13.30 -4.61 -22.72
CA ARG A 38 13.10 -4.27 -21.30
C ARG A 38 11.89 -3.36 -21.10
N CYS A 39 11.72 -2.34 -21.93
CA CYS A 39 10.52 -1.49 -21.91
C CYS A 39 9.23 -2.30 -22.13
N GLU A 40 9.20 -3.18 -23.14
CA GLU A 40 8.05 -4.05 -23.41
C GLU A 40 7.73 -4.94 -22.20
N GLY A 41 8.76 -5.54 -21.60
CA GLY A 41 8.61 -6.35 -20.40
C GLY A 41 8.06 -5.56 -19.21
N VAL A 42 8.47 -4.30 -19.02
CA VAL A 42 7.93 -3.44 -17.95
C VAL A 42 6.44 -3.20 -18.19
N MET A 43 6.02 -2.94 -19.43
CA MET A 43 4.61 -2.74 -19.77
C MET A 43 3.77 -4.00 -19.48
N ASP A 44 4.25 -5.17 -19.92
CA ASP A 44 3.57 -6.46 -19.65
C ASP A 44 3.41 -6.68 -18.14
N THR A 45 4.45 -6.37 -17.35
CA THR A 45 4.43 -6.48 -15.90
C THR A 45 3.42 -5.51 -15.26
N VAL A 46 3.41 -4.24 -15.69
CA VAL A 46 2.46 -3.22 -15.19
C VAL A 46 1.02 -3.64 -15.45
N GLU A 47 0.72 -4.26 -16.59
CA GLU A 47 -0.62 -4.75 -16.90
C GLU A 47 -1.01 -5.93 -16.01
N SER A 48 -0.07 -6.82 -15.69
CA SER A 48 -0.30 -7.99 -14.83
C SER A 48 -0.51 -7.65 -13.34
N LEU A 49 -0.11 -6.45 -12.88
CA LEU A 49 -0.23 -6.06 -11.47
C LEU A 49 -1.71 -5.89 -11.05
N PRO A 50 -2.22 -6.70 -10.10
CA PRO A 50 -3.64 -6.70 -9.75
C PRO A 50 -4.05 -5.52 -8.84
N HIS A 51 -3.13 -5.00 -8.02
CA HIS A 51 -3.41 -3.98 -7.01
C HIS A 51 -3.30 -2.54 -7.53
N LEU A 52 -2.94 -2.35 -8.80
CA LEU A 52 -2.65 -1.04 -9.37
C LEU A 52 -3.88 -0.44 -10.05
N SER A 53 -4.23 0.81 -9.70
CA SER A 53 -5.33 1.52 -10.35
C SER A 53 -5.05 1.81 -11.83
N LEU A 54 -6.10 1.92 -12.65
CA LEU A 54 -6.01 2.30 -14.07
C LEU A 54 -5.22 3.60 -14.28
N SER A 55 -5.33 4.57 -13.35
CA SER A 55 -4.60 5.84 -13.42
C SER A 55 -3.09 5.65 -13.21
N CYS A 56 -2.71 4.76 -12.29
CA CYS A 56 -1.31 4.44 -12.04
C CYS A 56 -0.71 3.62 -13.21
N LYS A 57 -1.45 2.62 -13.73
CA LYS A 57 -1.06 1.87 -14.94
C LYS A 57 -0.81 2.81 -16.13
N HIS A 58 -1.76 3.70 -16.43
CA HIS A 58 -1.58 4.71 -17.48
C HIS A 58 -0.36 5.61 -17.25
N THR A 59 -0.11 6.03 -16.00
CA THR A 59 1.05 6.88 -15.71
C THR A 59 2.37 6.15 -16.00
N LEU A 60 2.52 4.91 -15.53
CA LEU A 60 3.73 4.11 -15.78
C LEU A 60 3.89 3.78 -17.27
N ASN A 61 2.84 3.29 -17.93
CA ASN A 61 2.89 2.98 -19.36
C ASN A 61 3.27 4.21 -20.19
N ARG A 62 2.76 5.39 -19.85
CA ARG A 62 3.15 6.64 -20.53
C ARG A 62 4.64 6.96 -20.36
N LEU A 63 5.21 6.72 -19.17
CA LEU A 63 6.64 6.90 -18.94
C LEU A 63 7.46 5.91 -19.77
N VAL A 64 7.08 4.63 -19.78
CA VAL A 64 7.77 3.60 -20.58
C VAL A 64 7.65 3.89 -22.09
N GLN A 65 6.47 4.28 -22.56
CA GLN A 65 6.25 4.67 -23.96
C GLN A 65 7.10 5.87 -24.36
N SER A 66 7.33 6.83 -23.46
CA SER A 66 8.21 7.96 -23.74
C SER A 66 9.67 7.54 -23.92
N GLU A 67 10.13 6.53 -23.18
CA GLU A 67 11.46 5.93 -23.34
C GLU A 67 11.54 5.13 -24.65
N LEU A 68 10.51 4.36 -25.00
CA LEU A 68 10.42 3.66 -26.30
C LEU A 68 10.45 4.64 -27.48
N ALA A 69 9.69 5.73 -27.38
CA ALA A 69 9.67 6.78 -28.41
C ALA A 69 11.00 7.54 -28.51
N PHE A 70 11.77 7.63 -27.42
CA PHE A 70 13.13 8.15 -27.45
C PHE A 70 14.07 7.15 -28.15
N LEU A 71 14.02 5.87 -27.79
CA LEU A 71 14.84 4.80 -28.38
C LEU A 71 14.58 4.63 -29.88
N SER A 72 13.34 4.75 -30.34
CA SER A 72 12.98 4.59 -31.75
C SER A 72 13.55 5.70 -32.64
N ARG A 73 13.90 6.87 -32.08
CA ARG A 73 14.57 7.96 -32.82
C ARG A 73 16.01 7.65 -33.19
N PHE A 74 16.64 6.68 -32.52
CA PHE A 74 18.03 6.30 -32.78
C PHE A 74 18.19 5.29 -33.93
N SER A 75 17.20 5.20 -34.83
CA SER A 75 17.26 4.27 -35.96
C SER A 75 18.10 4.79 -37.12
N SER A 76 19.27 4.16 -37.28
CA SER A 76 20.04 3.89 -38.50
C SER A 76 20.73 4.99 -39.34
N THR A 77 20.60 6.30 -39.09
CA THR A 77 21.37 7.30 -39.90
C THR A 77 22.05 8.46 -39.19
N ASP A 78 21.80 8.73 -37.91
CA ASP A 78 22.28 9.98 -37.28
C ASP A 78 23.35 9.74 -36.20
N PHE A 79 24.56 9.36 -36.60
CA PHE A 79 25.70 9.37 -35.67
C PHE A 79 26.93 10.04 -36.29
N THR A 80 27.22 11.26 -35.85
CA THR A 80 28.47 11.95 -36.14
C THR A 80 29.55 11.49 -35.15
N THR A 81 30.74 11.22 -35.67
CA THR A 81 31.85 10.48 -35.05
C THR A 81 32.63 11.22 -33.96
N LYS A 82 32.01 12.12 -33.19
CA LYS A 82 32.74 12.95 -32.19
C LYS A 82 32.39 12.71 -30.71
N SER A 83 31.52 11.77 -30.37
CA SER A 83 31.28 11.40 -28.97
C SER A 83 30.94 9.92 -28.82
N GLU A 84 31.40 9.30 -27.72
CA GLU A 84 30.96 7.95 -27.33
C GLU A 84 29.43 7.93 -27.18
N PRO A 85 28.73 6.92 -27.72
CA PRO A 85 27.27 6.88 -27.65
C PRO A 85 26.83 6.45 -26.24
N SER A 86 26.53 7.41 -25.37
CA SER A 86 25.82 7.16 -24.12
C SER A 86 24.32 7.37 -24.32
N ILE A 87 23.55 6.28 -24.37
CA ILE A 87 22.09 6.35 -24.32
C ILE A 87 21.71 6.47 -22.85
N CYS A 88 21.17 7.62 -22.45
CA CYS A 88 20.50 7.68 -21.18
C CYS A 88 19.04 7.32 -21.33
N VAL A 89 18.66 6.21 -20.71
CA VAL A 89 17.29 5.73 -20.62
C VAL A 89 16.94 5.56 -19.16
N ASN A 90 15.72 5.93 -18.79
CA ASN A 90 15.26 5.81 -17.42
C ASN A 90 14.64 4.44 -17.11
N ILE A 91 14.83 3.46 -18.02
CA ILE A 91 14.23 2.13 -17.90
C ILE A 91 14.58 1.43 -16.59
N GLY A 92 15.83 1.56 -16.12
CA GLY A 92 16.25 0.92 -14.87
C GLY A 92 15.57 1.50 -13.63
N HIS A 93 15.20 2.78 -13.65
CA HIS A 93 14.37 3.37 -12.60
C HIS A 93 12.93 2.86 -12.66
N LEU A 94 12.35 2.74 -13.86
CA LEU A 94 10.99 2.20 -14.02
C LEU A 94 10.91 0.73 -13.60
N GLU A 95 11.92 -0.07 -13.92
CA GLU A 95 12.05 -1.44 -13.41
C GLU A 95 12.10 -1.49 -11.88
N ALA A 96 12.90 -0.62 -11.25
CA ALA A 96 12.99 -0.57 -9.79
C ALA A 96 11.66 -0.14 -9.16
N VAL A 97 10.93 0.80 -9.77
CA VAL A 97 9.58 1.19 -9.32
C VAL A 97 8.62 0.02 -9.41
N VAL A 98 8.61 -0.71 -10.53
CA VAL A 98 7.72 -1.87 -10.71
C VAL A 98 8.10 -3.02 -9.77
N HIS A 99 9.39 -3.24 -9.53
CA HIS A 99 9.86 -4.21 -8.55
C HIS A 99 9.37 -3.90 -7.13
N VAL A 100 9.42 -2.63 -6.71
CA VAL A 100 8.84 -2.21 -5.42
C VAL A 100 7.35 -2.50 -5.42
N LEU A 101 6.60 -2.13 -6.47
CA LEU A 101 5.15 -2.36 -6.56
C LEU A 101 4.73 -3.85 -6.55
N GLN A 102 5.64 -4.78 -6.86
CA GLN A 102 5.39 -6.22 -6.80
C GLN A 102 5.57 -6.81 -5.39
N GLN A 103 6.11 -6.05 -4.44
CA GLN A 103 6.33 -6.56 -3.09
C GLN A 103 4.99 -6.90 -2.42
N PRO A 104 4.87 -8.08 -1.78
CA PRO A 104 3.60 -8.58 -1.25
C PRO A 104 3.02 -7.70 -0.13
N ASN A 105 3.88 -6.94 0.55
CA ASN A 105 3.49 -6.07 1.66
C ASN A 105 3.06 -4.67 1.21
N ILE A 106 3.00 -4.41 -0.12
CA ILE A 106 2.49 -3.17 -0.68
C ILE A 106 1.02 -3.29 -1.05
N SER A 107 0.25 -2.29 -0.62
CA SER A 107 -1.16 -2.16 -0.96
C SER A 107 -1.55 -0.68 -1.08
N GLY A 108 -2.80 -0.39 -1.46
CA GLY A 108 -3.32 0.98 -1.43
C GLY A 108 -2.55 1.97 -2.29
N VAL A 109 -1.97 1.54 -3.42
CA VAL A 109 -1.17 2.40 -4.29
C VAL A 109 -2.05 3.49 -4.89
N SER A 110 -1.82 4.73 -4.47
CA SER A 110 -2.66 5.88 -4.82
C SER A 110 -2.05 6.75 -5.91
N ARG A 111 -0.71 6.84 -5.96
CA ARG A 111 0.05 7.65 -6.92
C ARG A 111 1.38 6.99 -7.26
N VAL A 112 1.82 7.17 -8.50
CA VAL A 112 3.13 6.74 -9.00
C VAL A 112 3.79 7.85 -9.82
N CYS A 113 5.07 8.13 -9.56
CA CYS A 113 5.92 9.10 -10.24
C CYS A 113 5.24 10.49 -10.38
N LYS A 114 4.85 11.09 -9.26
CA LYS A 114 4.17 12.40 -9.22
C LYS A 114 4.85 13.34 -8.23
N THR A 115 4.76 14.63 -8.52
CA THR A 115 5.11 15.68 -7.55
C THR A 115 3.99 15.83 -6.52
N VAL A 116 4.36 15.77 -5.24
CA VAL A 116 3.51 16.13 -4.10
C VAL A 116 3.85 17.58 -3.71
N GLY A 117 2.84 18.45 -3.76
CA GLY A 117 2.99 19.87 -3.48
C GLY A 117 2.60 20.25 -2.05
N LEU A 118 3.13 21.37 -1.57
CA LEU A 118 2.60 22.09 -0.41
C LEU A 118 1.30 22.78 -0.82
N HIS A 119 0.27 22.70 0.02
CA HIS A 119 -0.91 23.54 -0.14
C HIS A 119 -0.50 25.02 0.06
N ASN A 120 -0.92 25.90 -0.86
CA ASN A 120 -0.80 27.36 -0.77
C ASN A 120 0.60 28.00 -0.82
N SER A 121 1.61 27.40 -1.45
CA SER A 121 2.89 28.10 -1.68
C SER A 121 3.41 27.99 -3.11
N THR A 122 4.18 28.99 -3.52
CA THR A 122 4.99 29.01 -4.77
C THR A 122 6.23 28.12 -4.68
N SER A 123 6.40 27.36 -3.59
CA SER A 123 7.58 26.53 -3.36
C SER A 123 7.52 25.23 -4.19
N LYS A 124 8.71 24.67 -4.46
CA LYS A 124 8.87 23.46 -5.27
C LYS A 124 8.39 22.25 -4.44
N GLY A 125 7.30 21.62 -4.87
CA GLY A 125 6.89 20.32 -4.34
C GLY A 125 7.99 19.25 -4.55
N ALA A 126 7.89 18.14 -3.81
CA ALA A 126 8.83 17.02 -3.93
C ALA A 126 8.30 15.94 -4.87
N HIS A 127 9.18 15.37 -5.70
CA HIS A 127 8.85 14.20 -6.49
C HIS A 127 8.82 12.95 -5.60
N VAL A 128 7.70 12.25 -5.62
CA VAL A 128 7.50 10.97 -4.92
C VAL A 128 7.23 9.89 -5.95
N ASP A 129 7.95 8.78 -5.85
CA ASP A 129 7.90 7.71 -6.85
C ASP A 129 6.70 6.79 -6.61
N ILE A 130 6.37 6.47 -5.35
CA ILE A 130 5.16 5.71 -5.02
C ILE A 130 4.54 6.27 -3.73
N VAL A 131 3.22 6.50 -3.75
CA VAL A 131 2.42 6.73 -2.54
C VAL A 131 1.54 5.51 -2.33
N CYS A 132 1.73 4.81 -1.22
CA CYS A 132 1.06 3.54 -0.94
C CYS A 132 0.97 3.25 0.56
N THR A 133 0.50 2.05 0.90
CA THR A 133 0.55 1.48 2.24
C THR A 133 1.57 0.34 2.25
N PHE A 134 2.51 0.36 3.20
CA PHE A 134 3.52 -0.68 3.42
C PHE A 134 3.42 -1.19 4.86
N GLU A 135 3.24 -2.50 5.04
CA GLU A 135 2.98 -3.12 6.35
C GLU A 135 1.92 -2.37 7.17
N GLY A 136 0.89 -1.89 6.47
CA GLY A 136 -0.21 -1.17 7.08
C GLY A 136 0.00 0.31 7.35
N ASN A 137 1.19 0.83 7.10
CA ASN A 137 1.48 2.24 7.31
C ASN A 137 1.43 3.00 5.99
N PRO A 138 0.83 4.20 5.94
CA PRO A 138 0.93 5.05 4.76
C PRO A 138 2.38 5.49 4.58
N VAL A 139 2.98 5.23 3.42
CA VAL A 139 4.39 5.53 3.16
C VAL A 139 4.59 6.18 1.81
N TRP A 140 5.70 6.90 1.69
CA TRP A 140 6.22 7.39 0.41
C TRP A 140 7.47 6.62 0.04
N PHE A 141 7.54 6.06 -1.16
CA PHE A 141 8.77 5.52 -1.71
C PHE A 141 9.49 6.52 -2.58
N ILE A 142 10.82 6.54 -2.42
CA ILE A 142 11.76 7.28 -3.24
C ILE A 142 12.73 6.27 -3.84
N VAL A 143 12.63 6.07 -5.14
CA VAL A 143 13.33 5.03 -5.89
C VAL A 143 14.47 5.66 -6.67
N SER A 144 15.69 5.15 -6.47
CA SER A 144 16.88 5.58 -7.20
C SER A 144 17.52 4.41 -7.90
N ASP A 145 17.73 4.58 -9.19
CA ASP A 145 18.50 3.65 -10.03
C ASP A 145 19.95 4.07 -10.26
N ARG A 146 20.39 5.14 -9.60
CA ARG A 146 21.71 5.70 -9.83
C ARG A 146 22.78 4.77 -9.31
N ASN A 147 23.87 4.65 -10.06
CA ASN A 147 25.08 4.04 -9.55
C ASN A 147 25.57 4.83 -8.31
N PRO A 148 25.91 4.16 -7.19
CA PRO A 148 26.36 4.81 -5.95
C PRO A 148 27.51 5.81 -6.17
N LYS A 149 28.39 5.54 -7.14
CA LYS A 149 29.52 6.43 -7.49
C LYS A 149 29.09 7.83 -7.96
N TYR A 150 27.85 7.98 -8.41
CA TYR A 150 27.28 9.26 -8.87
C TYR A 150 26.25 9.82 -7.89
N ILE A 151 26.22 9.31 -6.65
CA ILE A 151 25.38 9.82 -5.58
C ILE A 151 26.30 10.59 -4.63
N SER A 152 26.15 11.91 -4.60
CA SER A 152 26.81 12.78 -3.63
C SER A 152 25.86 13.08 -2.47
N TRP A 153 26.35 12.95 -1.23
CA TRP A 153 25.56 13.34 -0.06
C TRP A 153 25.34 14.85 -0.02
N TYR A 154 26.43 15.60 -0.12
CA TYR A 154 26.44 17.06 -0.18
C TYR A 154 26.44 17.56 -1.62
N GLY A 155 25.71 18.65 -1.89
CA GLY A 155 25.72 19.32 -3.18
C GLY A 155 27.06 20.01 -3.46
N GLN A 156 27.36 20.22 -4.75
CA GLN A 156 28.50 21.05 -5.14
C GLN A 156 28.14 22.53 -4.96
N GLN A 157 28.93 23.26 -4.17
CA GLN A 157 28.69 24.68 -3.81
C GLN A 157 28.53 25.60 -5.03
N GLU A 158 29.10 25.25 -6.18
CA GLU A 158 29.11 26.08 -7.40
C GLU A 158 27.90 25.88 -8.32
N SER A 159 27.09 24.82 -8.12
CA SER A 159 25.93 24.55 -8.99
C SER A 159 24.61 24.73 -8.23
N SER A 160 23.77 25.66 -8.68
CA SER A 160 22.42 25.87 -8.13
C SER A 160 21.45 24.70 -8.40
N ARG A 161 21.89 23.70 -9.17
CA ARG A 161 21.08 22.55 -9.60
C ARG A 161 21.38 21.27 -8.82
N ASP A 162 22.58 21.09 -8.29
CA ASP A 162 22.95 19.89 -7.53
C ASP A 162 23.06 20.19 -6.03
N LYS A 163 21.92 20.09 -5.35
CA LYS A 163 21.83 20.29 -3.90
C LYS A 163 22.27 19.06 -3.08
N GLY A 164 22.64 17.95 -3.73
CA GLY A 164 23.00 16.69 -3.08
C GLY A 164 21.81 15.91 -2.52
N LEU A 165 22.07 14.67 -2.09
CA LEU A 165 21.06 13.77 -1.52
C LEU A 165 20.51 14.29 -0.20
N GLN A 166 21.34 14.89 0.66
CA GLN A 166 20.94 15.42 1.97
C GLN A 166 19.81 16.46 1.83
N ALA A 167 19.96 17.44 0.94
CA ALA A 167 18.95 18.47 0.71
C ALA A 167 17.66 17.89 0.11
N ARG A 168 17.76 16.81 -0.69
CA ARG A 168 16.59 16.11 -1.21
C ARG A 168 15.83 15.40 -0.09
N VAL A 169 16.52 14.75 0.84
CA VAL A 169 15.90 14.10 2.02
C VAL A 169 15.20 15.15 2.90
N GLN A 170 15.86 16.29 3.16
CA GLN A 170 15.25 17.39 3.92
C GLN A 170 13.99 17.95 3.25
N LEU A 171 14.02 18.22 1.95
CA LEU A 171 12.85 18.69 1.20
C LEU A 171 11.70 17.68 1.28
N LEU A 172 11.99 16.39 1.14
CA LEU A 172 10.99 15.33 1.24
C LEU A 172 10.35 15.27 2.63
N LEU A 173 11.15 15.37 3.68
CA LEU A 173 10.65 15.43 5.05
C LEU A 173 9.81 16.70 5.28
N GLU A 174 10.25 17.86 4.83
CA GLU A 174 9.48 19.11 4.94
C GLU A 174 8.10 18.99 4.26
N VAL A 175 8.09 18.51 3.02
CA VAL A 175 6.86 18.29 2.25
C VAL A 175 5.97 17.23 2.92
N ALA A 176 6.55 16.18 3.51
CA ALA A 176 5.81 15.17 4.26
C ALA A 176 5.16 15.72 5.53
N HIS A 177 5.87 16.55 6.30
CA HIS A 177 5.34 17.16 7.52
C HIS A 177 4.20 18.14 7.24
N GLN A 178 4.30 18.89 6.15
CA GLN A 178 3.31 19.90 5.75
C GLN A 178 2.15 19.30 4.94
N SER A 179 2.30 18.07 4.44
CA SER A 179 1.21 17.36 3.78
C SER A 179 0.11 17.02 4.78
N VAL A 180 -1.14 17.27 4.40
CA VAL A 180 -2.30 16.91 5.22
C VAL A 180 -2.87 15.58 4.75
N ALA A 181 -3.57 15.57 3.60
CA ALA A 181 -4.22 14.36 3.07
C ALA A 181 -3.24 13.21 2.76
N LEU A 182 -2.03 13.54 2.27
CA LEU A 182 -1.04 12.56 1.85
C LEU A 182 0.04 12.30 2.92
N LYS A 183 -0.14 12.80 4.15
CA LYS A 183 0.87 12.69 5.21
C LYS A 183 1.28 11.22 5.38
N PRO A 184 2.56 10.88 5.13
CA PRO A 184 3.05 9.53 5.37
C PRO A 184 3.44 9.35 6.84
N PHE A 185 3.42 8.10 7.28
CA PHE A 185 4.04 7.65 8.52
C PHE A 185 5.57 7.61 8.38
N SER A 186 6.06 7.21 7.21
CA SER A 186 7.48 7.16 6.91
C SER A 186 7.79 7.35 5.42
N ILE A 187 9.03 7.70 5.14
CA ILE A 187 9.59 7.77 3.79
C ILE A 187 10.59 6.63 3.65
N ILE A 188 10.40 5.80 2.64
CA ILE A 188 11.27 4.66 2.34
C ILE A 188 12.08 4.97 1.09
N PHE A 189 13.40 4.89 1.21
CA PHE A 189 14.32 5.08 0.11
C PHE A 189 14.78 3.73 -0.39
N PHE A 190 14.56 3.47 -1.68
CA PHE A 190 14.98 2.25 -2.36
C PHE A 190 16.07 2.58 -3.38
N PHE A 191 17.32 2.23 -3.08
CA PHE A 191 18.46 2.40 -3.99
C PHE A 191 18.78 1.06 -4.65
N SER A 192 18.38 0.87 -5.91
CA SER A 192 18.45 -0.43 -6.60
C SER A 192 19.88 -0.98 -6.73
N ASN A 193 20.86 -0.08 -6.87
CA ASN A 193 22.29 -0.40 -7.00
C ASN A 193 23.05 -0.22 -5.68
N GLY A 194 22.34 -0.09 -4.57
CA GLY A 194 22.92 0.12 -3.24
C GLY A 194 23.36 1.55 -2.96
N LEU A 195 24.13 1.71 -1.89
CA LEU A 195 24.76 2.96 -1.46
C LEU A 195 26.16 2.66 -0.96
N ASP A 196 27.04 3.65 -1.02
CA ASP A 196 28.33 3.56 -0.34
C ASP A 196 28.16 3.69 1.18
N ARG A 197 29.13 3.17 1.92
CA ARG A 197 29.11 3.13 3.39
C ARG A 197 28.97 4.51 4.03
N PHE A 198 29.61 5.53 3.45
CA PHE A 198 29.54 6.90 3.97
C PHE A 198 28.11 7.44 3.85
N THR A 199 27.47 7.26 2.70
CA THR A 199 26.07 7.70 2.51
C THR A 199 25.10 6.97 3.44
N VAL A 200 25.26 5.66 3.65
CA VAL A 200 24.43 4.89 4.59
C VAL A 200 24.59 5.39 6.03
N GLU A 201 25.84 5.59 6.48
CA GLU A 201 26.13 6.11 7.82
C GLU A 201 25.49 7.49 8.04
N ARG A 202 25.46 8.34 7.01
CA ARG A 202 24.82 9.65 7.07
C ARG A 202 23.29 9.58 7.18
N PHE A 203 22.65 8.64 6.49
CA PHE A 203 21.22 8.37 6.68
C PHE A 203 20.88 7.99 8.13
N HIS A 204 21.69 7.13 8.75
CA HIS A 204 21.47 6.73 10.14
C HIS A 204 21.74 7.87 11.12
N THR A 205 22.87 8.56 10.98
CA THR A 205 23.32 9.57 11.94
C THR A 205 22.57 10.89 11.84
N GLU A 206 22.24 11.34 10.62
CA GLU A 206 21.59 12.65 10.41
C GLU A 206 20.06 12.58 10.41
N PHE A 207 19.47 11.44 10.05
CA PHE A 207 18.02 11.28 9.91
C PHE A 207 17.41 10.12 10.70
N GLY A 208 18.20 9.37 11.47
CA GLY A 208 17.71 8.25 12.26
C GLY A 208 17.11 7.12 11.40
N ALA A 209 17.62 6.95 10.17
CA ALA A 209 17.10 5.93 9.27
C ALA A 209 17.31 4.51 9.83
N ILE A 210 16.44 3.57 9.45
CA ILE A 210 16.57 2.15 9.77
C ILE A 210 16.63 1.31 8.48
N ASP A 211 17.39 0.22 8.50
CA ASP A 211 17.48 -0.71 7.38
C ASP A 211 16.24 -1.60 7.29
N LEU A 212 15.64 -1.66 6.11
CA LEU A 212 14.50 -2.55 5.80
C LEU A 212 14.87 -3.71 4.87
N ASN A 213 16.15 -3.94 4.56
CA ASN A 213 16.58 -4.95 3.58
C ASN A 213 15.98 -6.34 3.84
N SER A 214 15.81 -6.74 5.10
CA SER A 214 15.23 -8.04 5.47
C SER A 214 13.74 -8.18 5.18
N LYS A 215 13.03 -7.06 4.96
CA LYS A 215 11.59 -7.03 4.68
C LYS A 215 11.25 -6.99 3.19
N PHE A 216 12.26 -6.86 2.33
CA PHE A 216 12.09 -6.86 0.89
C PHE A 216 12.51 -8.20 0.34
N SER A 217 11.60 -8.85 -0.36
CA SER A 217 11.86 -10.12 -1.02
C SER A 217 12.77 -9.87 -2.22
N SER A 218 14.00 -10.37 -2.19
CA SER A 218 14.86 -10.39 -3.37
C SER A 218 14.43 -11.55 -4.28
N PHE A 219 13.39 -11.32 -5.07
CA PHE A 219 13.09 -12.19 -6.21
C PHE A 219 13.66 -11.54 -7.48
N ASP A 220 14.18 -12.38 -8.37
CA ASP A 220 14.70 -11.93 -9.66
C ASP A 220 13.57 -11.29 -10.47
N PHE A 221 13.79 -10.06 -10.93
CA PHE A 221 12.88 -9.39 -11.85
C PHE A 221 13.07 -10.01 -13.23
N ASN A 222 12.35 -11.10 -13.50
CA ASN A 222 12.46 -11.88 -14.72
C ASN A 222 11.47 -11.38 -15.78
N PHE A 223 11.97 -10.77 -16.86
CA PHE A 223 11.23 -10.60 -18.10
C PHE A 223 11.25 -11.92 -18.90
N ALA A 224 10.67 -12.98 -18.35
CA ALA A 224 10.52 -14.21 -19.10
C ALA A 224 9.31 -14.10 -20.04
N LYS A 225 9.53 -14.09 -21.34
CA LYS A 225 8.49 -14.29 -22.36
C LYS A 225 8.86 -15.52 -23.19
N GLU A 226 7.96 -16.49 -23.27
CA GLU A 226 8.05 -17.56 -24.27
C GLU A 226 7.89 -16.95 -25.66
N LEU A 227 9.00 -16.84 -26.40
CA LEU A 227 9.00 -16.52 -27.82
C LEU A 227 9.57 -17.73 -28.56
N GLY A 228 8.68 -18.60 -29.04
CA GLY A 228 9.01 -19.57 -30.09
C GLY A 228 10.00 -20.67 -29.71
N GLY A 229 9.88 -21.27 -28.53
CA GLY A 229 10.56 -22.53 -28.19
C GLY A 229 12.02 -22.43 -27.74
N GLU A 230 12.60 -21.24 -27.64
CA GLU A 230 13.89 -21.01 -26.97
C GLU A 230 13.72 -20.11 -25.73
N TRP A 231 14.10 -20.64 -24.57
CA TRP A 231 14.19 -19.90 -23.31
C TRP A 231 15.35 -18.91 -23.40
N THR A 232 15.10 -17.69 -23.90
CA THR A 232 16.07 -16.60 -23.78
C THR A 232 15.76 -15.81 -22.51
N ASN A 233 16.56 -16.06 -21.47
CA ASN A 233 16.56 -15.23 -20.26
C ASN A 233 16.98 -13.80 -20.64
N ILE A 234 16.01 -12.91 -20.80
CA ILE A 234 16.25 -11.47 -20.94
C ILE A 234 16.64 -10.97 -19.54
N LEU A 235 17.94 -11.07 -19.24
CA LEU A 235 18.68 -10.51 -18.10
C LEU A 235 17.83 -10.23 -16.85
N ALA A 236 17.71 -11.24 -15.99
CA ALA A 236 17.21 -11.11 -14.63
C ALA A 236 17.97 -9.98 -13.91
N ARG A 237 17.28 -8.88 -13.59
CA ARG A 237 17.87 -7.84 -12.74
C ARG A 237 17.73 -8.26 -11.29
N SER A 238 18.84 -8.59 -10.66
CA SER A 238 18.87 -8.91 -9.23
C SER A 238 18.97 -7.63 -8.39
N TYR A 239 18.15 -7.50 -7.36
CA TYR A 239 18.19 -6.40 -6.40
C TYR A 239 18.90 -6.77 -5.09
N HIS A 240 19.75 -7.80 -5.09
CA HIS A 240 20.48 -8.26 -3.89
C HIS A 240 21.41 -7.20 -3.28
N GLN A 241 21.88 -6.25 -4.10
CA GLN A 241 22.75 -5.16 -3.66
C GLN A 241 21.94 -3.91 -3.29
N ALA A 242 20.61 -3.94 -3.37
CA ALA A 242 19.78 -2.79 -3.08
C ALA A 242 19.90 -2.37 -1.60
N SER A 243 19.89 -1.06 -1.37
CA SER A 243 19.84 -0.48 -0.03
C SER A 243 18.46 0.10 0.20
N VAL A 244 17.76 -0.38 1.23
CA VAL A 244 16.41 0.07 1.59
C VAL A 244 16.42 0.69 2.98
N LEU A 245 16.16 2.00 3.05
CA LEU A 245 16.26 2.80 4.26
C LEU A 245 14.92 3.47 4.57
N GLU A 246 14.43 3.35 5.80
CA GLU A 246 13.21 4.00 6.27
C GLU A 246 13.50 5.14 7.23
N ILE A 247 12.90 6.31 6.99
CA ILE A 247 12.89 7.46 7.90
C ILE A 247 11.45 7.66 8.39
N LYS A 248 11.22 7.59 9.71
CA LYS A 248 9.91 7.90 10.31
C LYS A 248 9.65 9.41 10.22
N VAL A 249 8.44 9.79 9.81
CA VAL A 249 8.06 11.20 9.63
C VAL A 249 7.62 11.81 10.96
N ASN A 250 6.93 11.07 11.82
CA ASN A 250 6.63 11.51 13.20
C ASN A 250 7.31 10.55 14.17
N SER A 251 7.85 11.07 15.28
CA SER A 251 8.38 10.21 16.35
C SER A 251 7.23 9.46 17.05
N PRO A 252 7.45 8.26 17.62
CA PRO A 252 6.44 7.52 18.38
C PRO A 252 5.87 8.26 19.62
N GLN A 253 6.39 9.45 19.95
CA GLN A 253 6.02 10.19 21.16
C GLN A 253 4.83 11.15 20.99
N ASP A 254 4.38 11.43 19.76
CA ASP A 254 3.30 12.40 19.51
C ASP A 254 1.88 11.82 19.64
N VAL A 255 1.75 10.51 19.79
CA VAL A 255 0.50 9.94 20.30
C VAL A 255 0.59 10.02 21.81
N SER A 256 0.10 11.13 22.38
CA SER A 256 -0.33 11.12 23.78
C SER A 256 -1.34 9.98 23.91
N LYS A 257 -0.84 8.80 24.30
CA LYS A 257 -1.61 7.65 24.77
C LYS A 257 -2.22 8.03 26.12
N ASN A 258 -2.97 9.13 26.15
CA ASN A 258 -3.75 9.52 27.31
C ASN A 258 -4.72 8.38 27.55
N LEU A 259 -4.60 7.81 28.74
CA LEU A 259 -5.23 6.57 29.15
C LEU A 259 -6.71 6.60 28.77
N LEU A 260 -7.09 5.69 27.88
CA LEU A 260 -8.48 5.32 27.73
C LEU A 260 -8.91 4.59 28.99
N VAL A 261 -9.86 5.18 29.70
CA VAL A 261 -10.57 4.53 30.80
C VAL A 261 -11.36 3.39 30.19
N ALA A 262 -10.88 2.17 30.39
CA ALA A 262 -11.68 0.99 30.08
C ALA A 262 -12.95 1.03 30.93
N ASN A 263 -14.12 0.87 30.30
CA ASN A 263 -15.33 0.54 31.02
C ASN A 263 -15.07 -0.70 31.89
N PRO A 264 -15.60 -0.76 33.13
CA PRO A 264 -15.32 -1.84 34.06
C PRO A 264 -15.62 -3.19 33.39
N PHE A 265 -14.56 -3.99 33.24
CA PHE A 265 -14.61 -5.29 32.59
C PHE A 265 -15.46 -6.24 33.43
N VAL A 266 -16.53 -6.77 32.83
CA VAL A 266 -17.26 -7.90 33.37
C VAL A 266 -16.69 -9.14 32.70
N LYS A 267 -16.06 -10.03 33.48
CA LYS A 267 -15.59 -11.33 32.98
C LYS A 267 -16.72 -11.97 32.16
N PRO A 268 -16.44 -12.46 30.93
CA PRO A 268 -17.44 -13.19 30.16
C PRO A 268 -17.93 -14.33 31.05
N SER A 269 -19.25 -14.38 31.25
CA SER A 269 -19.89 -15.52 31.90
C SER A 269 -19.50 -16.80 31.15
N ASN A 270 -19.34 -17.92 31.84
CA ASN A 270 -19.24 -19.26 31.25
C ASN A 270 -20.55 -19.69 30.56
N THR A 271 -21.19 -18.79 29.82
CA THR A 271 -22.22 -19.10 28.85
C THR A 271 -21.53 -19.86 27.73
N ASN A 272 -21.99 -21.08 27.49
CA ASN A 272 -21.51 -21.97 26.45
C ASN A 272 -21.80 -21.34 25.08
N LEU A 273 -20.98 -20.35 24.66
CA LEU A 273 -21.04 -19.63 23.38
C LEU A 273 -20.55 -20.51 22.21
N GLY A 274 -20.78 -21.82 22.31
CA GLY A 274 -20.18 -22.86 21.49
C GLY A 274 -20.26 -22.58 19.99
N GLY A 275 -19.32 -23.17 19.24
CA GLY A 275 -19.21 -22.97 17.80
C GLY A 275 -18.14 -21.94 17.42
N SER A 276 -18.25 -21.43 16.20
CA SER A 276 -17.23 -20.56 15.57
C SER A 276 -17.08 -19.21 16.27
N PHE A 277 -18.16 -18.64 16.82
CA PHE A 277 -18.12 -17.35 17.53
C PHE A 277 -17.34 -17.41 18.83
N GLY A 278 -17.59 -18.41 19.69
CA GLY A 278 -16.83 -18.57 20.94
C GLY A 278 -15.33 -18.76 20.69
N ALA A 279 -14.97 -19.52 19.66
CA ALA A 279 -13.58 -19.66 19.21
C ALA A 279 -12.98 -18.33 18.75
N LEU A 280 -13.75 -17.52 18.00
CA LEU A 280 -13.31 -16.21 17.51
C LEU A 280 -13.07 -15.22 18.67
N ILE A 281 -13.99 -15.12 19.63
CA ILE A 281 -13.86 -14.25 20.80
C ILE A 281 -12.64 -14.65 21.66
N SER A 282 -12.38 -15.95 21.79
CA SER A 282 -11.26 -16.46 22.59
C SER A 282 -9.88 -16.11 22.01
N GLN A 283 -9.80 -15.75 20.73
CA GLN A 283 -8.57 -15.34 20.06
C GLN A 283 -8.27 -13.83 20.18
N MET A 284 -9.25 -13.03 20.59
CA MET A 284 -9.07 -11.60 20.82
C MET A 284 -8.25 -11.40 22.10
N ILE A 285 -7.28 -10.47 22.08
CA ILE A 285 -6.63 -10.06 23.32
C ILE A 285 -7.65 -9.27 24.13
N LEU A 286 -8.07 -9.84 25.27
CA LEU A 286 -8.97 -9.17 26.19
C LEU A 286 -8.34 -7.86 26.71
N PRO A 287 -9.14 -6.83 27.02
CA PRO A 287 -8.64 -5.57 27.56
C PRO A 287 -7.97 -5.83 28.92
N ASP A 288 -6.63 -5.79 28.97
CA ASP A 288 -5.88 -5.88 30.22
C ASP A 288 -5.60 -4.46 30.75
N ASN A 289 -6.07 -4.18 31.97
CA ASN A 289 -5.90 -2.96 32.78
C ASN A 289 -5.18 -1.76 32.13
N GLY A 290 -5.78 -1.17 31.08
CA GLY A 290 -5.38 0.12 30.52
C GLY A 290 -4.05 0.18 29.76
N LYS A 291 -3.35 -0.94 29.50
CA LYS A 291 -2.13 -0.94 28.67
C LYS A 291 -2.44 -1.29 27.22
N ILE A 292 -2.24 -0.34 26.31
CA ILE A 292 -2.33 -0.53 24.85
C ILE A 292 -0.93 -0.90 24.30
N ASP A 293 -0.37 -2.02 24.74
CA ASP A 293 0.75 -2.68 24.05
C ASP A 293 0.20 -3.86 23.24
N GLY A 294 0.54 -3.93 21.94
CA GLY A 294 0.06 -4.93 20.97
C GLY A 294 -0.53 -4.31 19.69
N GLU A 295 -0.57 -5.10 18.61
CA GLU A 295 -1.21 -4.70 17.35
C GLU A 295 -2.72 -4.48 17.54
N ILE A 296 -3.27 -3.44 16.92
CA ILE A 296 -4.67 -3.02 17.07
C ILE A 296 -5.40 -3.16 15.73
N VAL A 297 -6.66 -3.56 15.76
CA VAL A 297 -7.58 -3.55 14.61
C VAL A 297 -8.80 -2.71 14.97
N ASN A 298 -9.15 -1.78 14.08
CA ASN A 298 -10.38 -1.01 14.17
C ASN A 298 -11.51 -1.79 13.48
N MET A 299 -12.62 -2.06 14.16
CA MET A 299 -13.77 -2.72 13.55
C MET A 299 -14.83 -1.70 13.18
N ASP A 300 -15.28 -1.72 11.93
CA ASP A 300 -16.46 -0.96 11.54
C ASP A 300 -17.76 -1.70 11.92
N THR A 301 -18.89 -1.03 11.73
CA THR A 301 -20.21 -1.61 12.00
C THR A 301 -20.47 -2.89 11.19
N THR A 302 -19.96 -2.97 9.96
CA THR A 302 -20.17 -4.14 9.08
C THR A 302 -19.41 -5.37 9.58
N ALA A 303 -18.23 -5.18 10.18
CA ALA A 303 -17.45 -6.24 10.80
C ALA A 303 -18.17 -6.79 12.02
N LEU A 304 -18.71 -5.92 12.90
CA LEU A 304 -19.49 -6.36 14.06
C LEU A 304 -20.73 -7.14 13.63
N VAL A 305 -21.47 -6.65 12.64
CA VAL A 305 -22.63 -7.35 12.06
C VAL A 305 -22.24 -8.72 11.51
N ALA A 306 -21.12 -8.81 10.78
CA ALA A 306 -20.65 -10.07 10.23
C ALA A 306 -20.30 -11.11 11.29
N ILE A 307 -19.69 -10.69 12.40
CA ILE A 307 -19.34 -11.59 13.50
C ILE A 307 -20.59 -12.13 14.21
N VAL A 308 -21.65 -11.33 14.37
CA VAL A 308 -22.84 -11.74 15.14
C VAL A 308 -23.97 -12.29 14.28
N SER A 309 -23.93 -12.12 12.97
CA SER A 309 -24.97 -12.56 12.04
C SER A 309 -25.27 -14.06 12.18
N GLY A 310 -26.56 -14.42 12.16
CA GLY A 310 -26.97 -15.83 12.09
C GLY A 310 -26.36 -16.57 10.89
N ILE A 311 -26.11 -15.89 9.77
CA ILE A 311 -25.43 -16.49 8.60
C ILE A 311 -24.10 -17.09 9.02
N SER A 312 -23.27 -16.31 9.71
CA SER A 312 -21.91 -16.68 10.14
C SER A 312 -21.89 -17.61 11.35
N ASN A 313 -23.05 -17.85 11.96
CA ASN A 313 -23.22 -18.58 13.20
C ASN A 313 -24.08 -19.85 13.03
N GLY A 314 -24.05 -20.44 11.84
CA GLY A 314 -24.62 -21.77 11.58
C GLY A 314 -26.09 -21.79 11.15
N ASN A 315 -26.72 -20.64 10.92
CA ASN A 315 -28.12 -20.55 10.48
C ASN A 315 -28.30 -20.75 8.96
N THR A 316 -27.25 -21.09 8.22
CA THR A 316 -27.26 -21.19 6.75
C THR A 316 -28.27 -22.19 6.22
N GLN A 317 -28.26 -23.43 6.73
CA GLN A 317 -29.17 -24.48 6.28
C GLN A 317 -30.64 -24.12 6.55
N LYS A 318 -30.92 -23.59 7.74
CA LYS A 318 -32.28 -23.15 8.10
C LYS A 318 -32.79 -22.07 7.15
N LEU A 319 -31.94 -21.13 6.73
CA LEU A 319 -32.30 -20.10 5.76
C LEU A 319 -32.55 -20.68 4.36
N LEU A 320 -31.80 -21.70 3.93
CA LEU A 320 -32.02 -22.39 2.65
C LEU A 320 -33.28 -23.25 2.66
N ASP A 321 -33.64 -23.83 3.79
CA ASP A 321 -34.84 -24.65 3.96
C ASP A 321 -36.11 -23.80 4.16
N THR A 322 -35.96 -22.48 4.41
CA THR A 322 -37.09 -21.58 4.60
C THR A 322 -37.79 -21.32 3.26
N PRO A 323 -39.14 -21.42 3.18
CA PRO A 323 -39.88 -21.11 1.95
C PRO A 323 -39.60 -19.70 1.40
N ASP A 324 -39.55 -19.58 0.07
CA ASP A 324 -39.17 -18.33 -0.61
C ASP A 324 -40.14 -17.16 -0.34
N ASP A 325 -41.44 -17.45 -0.15
CA ASP A 325 -42.46 -16.47 0.24
C ASP A 325 -42.22 -15.91 1.66
N GLU A 326 -41.81 -16.76 2.60
CA GLU A 326 -41.43 -16.34 3.96
C GLU A 326 -40.15 -15.50 3.93
N LEU A 327 -39.13 -15.93 3.16
CA LEU A 327 -37.89 -15.18 3.00
C LEU A 327 -38.13 -13.79 2.38
N LYS A 328 -38.97 -13.69 1.34
CA LYS A 328 -39.37 -12.42 0.72
C LYS A 328 -40.12 -11.52 1.68
N THR A 329 -40.95 -12.08 2.55
CA THR A 329 -41.66 -11.31 3.58
C THR A 329 -40.67 -10.77 4.62
N ARG A 330 -39.71 -11.60 5.05
CA ARG A 330 -38.72 -11.28 6.08
C ARG A 330 -37.67 -10.27 5.62
N PHE A 331 -37.04 -10.52 4.47
CA PHE A 331 -35.92 -9.73 3.97
C PHE A 331 -36.33 -8.68 2.93
N LYS A 332 -37.63 -8.60 2.61
CA LYS A 332 -38.17 -7.72 1.57
C LYS A 332 -37.41 -7.96 0.25
N GLY A 333 -37.26 -6.95 -0.61
CA GLY A 333 -36.53 -7.08 -1.88
C GLY A 333 -35.04 -7.47 -1.78
N ASN A 334 -34.51 -7.79 -0.58
CA ASN A 334 -33.11 -8.18 -0.37
C ASN A 334 -32.91 -9.70 -0.29
N THR A 335 -33.92 -10.54 -0.48
CA THR A 335 -33.81 -12.01 -0.37
C THR A 335 -32.64 -12.57 -1.17
N GLU A 336 -32.51 -12.19 -2.45
CA GLU A 336 -31.44 -12.68 -3.32
C GLU A 336 -30.05 -12.34 -2.76
N PHE A 337 -29.89 -11.13 -2.21
CA PHE A 337 -28.64 -10.70 -1.59
C PHE A 337 -28.33 -11.49 -0.31
N VAL A 338 -29.32 -11.78 0.53
CA VAL A 338 -29.15 -12.60 1.73
C VAL A 338 -28.78 -14.04 1.36
N ILE A 339 -29.45 -14.64 0.38
CA ILE A 339 -29.16 -16.01 -0.08
C ILE A 339 -27.75 -16.09 -0.69
N SER A 340 -27.33 -15.09 -1.47
CA SER A 340 -25.95 -15.00 -1.95
C SER A 340 -24.91 -15.01 -0.82
N GLN A 341 -25.19 -14.31 0.29
CA GLN A 341 -24.31 -14.33 1.47
C GLN A 341 -24.29 -15.69 2.17
N VAL A 342 -25.43 -16.39 2.22
CA VAL A 342 -25.53 -17.75 2.78
C VAL A 342 -24.67 -18.73 1.98
N LEU A 343 -24.80 -18.73 0.66
CA LEU A 343 -23.99 -19.58 -0.22
C LEU A 343 -22.49 -19.27 -0.07
N SER A 344 -22.14 -17.98 -0.02
CA SER A 344 -20.77 -17.53 0.23
C SER A 344 -20.21 -18.01 1.58
N GLU A 345 -21.04 -18.11 2.61
CA GLU A 345 -20.62 -18.58 3.94
C GLU A 345 -20.37 -20.10 3.96
N ILE A 346 -21.18 -20.86 3.24
CA ILE A 346 -21.01 -22.32 3.10
C ILE A 346 -19.68 -22.65 2.44
N GLU A 347 -19.34 -21.94 1.36
CA GLU A 347 -18.08 -22.17 0.65
C GLU A 347 -16.86 -21.72 1.47
N ASN A 348 -17.00 -20.62 2.21
CA ASN A 348 -15.89 -19.95 2.87
C ASN A 348 -16.38 -19.28 4.17
N PRO A 349 -16.24 -19.93 5.33
CA PRO A 349 -16.74 -19.40 6.59
C PRO A 349 -16.02 -18.11 7.01
N ILE A 350 -16.77 -17.03 7.26
CA ILE A 350 -16.18 -15.70 7.48
C ILE A 350 -15.41 -15.60 8.80
N HIS A 351 -15.80 -16.36 9.83
CA HIS A 351 -15.07 -16.38 11.10
C HIS A 351 -13.64 -16.90 10.93
N MET A 352 -13.38 -17.79 9.97
CA MET A 352 -12.01 -18.24 9.69
C MET A 352 -11.16 -17.13 9.06
N ASP A 353 -11.75 -16.28 8.23
CA ASP A 353 -11.04 -15.17 7.61
C ASP A 353 -10.81 -14.03 8.60
N ILE A 354 -11.82 -13.68 9.41
CA ILE A 354 -11.68 -12.67 10.46
C ILE A 354 -10.69 -13.14 11.55
N SER A 355 -10.69 -14.42 11.91
CA SER A 355 -9.76 -15.03 12.87
C SER A 355 -8.30 -14.73 12.51
N LYS A 356 -7.91 -14.90 11.24
CA LYS A 356 -6.55 -14.60 10.75
C LYS A 356 -6.15 -13.14 10.98
N ILE A 357 -7.12 -12.23 11.01
CA ILE A 357 -6.91 -10.79 11.17
C ILE A 357 -6.84 -10.40 12.64
N ILE A 358 -7.67 -10.99 13.51
CA ILE A 358 -7.81 -10.56 14.90
C ILE A 358 -6.94 -11.37 15.89
N CYS A 359 -6.44 -12.54 15.49
CA CYS A 359 -5.67 -13.41 16.37
C CYS A 359 -4.45 -12.67 16.92
N GLY A 360 -4.35 -12.59 18.25
CA GLY A 360 -3.26 -11.88 18.92
C GLY A 360 -3.30 -10.35 18.78
N ARG A 361 -4.45 -9.79 18.39
CA ARG A 361 -4.66 -8.34 18.28
C ARG A 361 -5.73 -7.83 19.23
N LYS A 362 -5.63 -6.55 19.59
CA LYS A 362 -6.67 -5.82 20.32
C LYS A 362 -7.67 -5.25 19.33
N CYS A 363 -8.96 -5.42 19.60
CA CYS A 363 -10.03 -4.92 18.74
C CYS A 363 -10.62 -3.65 19.34
N ILE A 364 -10.61 -2.55 18.59
CA ILE A 364 -11.22 -1.28 18.99
C ILE A 364 -12.43 -0.96 18.11
N ILE A 365 -13.37 -0.21 18.67
CA ILE A 365 -14.48 0.41 17.95
C ILE A 365 -14.64 1.85 18.45
N CYS A 366 -15.03 2.78 17.58
CA CYS A 366 -15.33 4.14 18.02
C CYS A 366 -16.76 4.25 18.61
N GLU A 367 -17.04 5.32 19.36
CA GLU A 367 -18.34 5.58 20.00
C GLU A 367 -19.48 5.56 18.98
N TYR A 368 -19.27 6.13 17.79
CA TYR A 368 -20.23 6.08 16.69
C TYR A 368 -20.56 4.63 16.29
N VAL A 369 -19.56 3.77 16.08
CA VAL A 369 -19.78 2.35 15.70
C VAL A 369 -20.51 1.61 16.82
N CYS A 370 -20.12 1.83 18.08
CA CYS A 370 -20.79 1.19 19.21
C CYS A 370 -22.29 1.55 19.26
N SER A 371 -22.63 2.80 18.97
CA SER A 371 -24.02 3.27 19.00
C SER A 371 -24.82 2.75 17.80
N GLU A 372 -24.27 2.88 16.59
CA GLU A 372 -24.90 2.40 15.34
C GLU A 372 -25.14 0.88 15.39
N PHE A 373 -24.17 0.12 15.90
CA PHE A 373 -24.29 -1.34 16.03
C PHE A 373 -25.38 -1.75 17.01
N LYS A 374 -25.46 -1.12 18.19
CA LYS A 374 -26.53 -1.39 19.17
C LYS A 374 -27.91 -1.11 18.60
N GLU A 375 -28.06 -0.02 17.85
CA GLU A 375 -29.32 0.35 17.21
C GLU A 375 -29.73 -0.69 16.16
N LEU A 376 -28.81 -1.09 15.27
CA LEU A 376 -29.06 -2.10 14.25
C LEU A 376 -29.47 -3.45 14.84
N VAL A 377 -28.74 -3.93 15.85
CA VAL A 377 -29.06 -5.19 16.53
C VAL A 377 -30.39 -5.10 17.28
N SER A 378 -30.72 -3.95 17.87
CA SER A 378 -32.02 -3.73 18.50
C SER A 378 -33.17 -3.84 17.49
N MET A 379 -33.01 -3.21 16.31
CA MET A 379 -34.04 -3.16 15.27
C MET A 379 -34.20 -4.47 14.49
N CYS A 380 -33.09 -5.14 14.15
CA CYS A 380 -33.07 -6.25 13.20
C CYS A 380 -32.65 -7.59 13.81
N GLY A 381 -31.97 -7.58 14.96
CA GLY A 381 -31.41 -8.77 15.57
C GLY A 381 -32.47 -9.62 16.28
N GLY A 382 -32.36 -10.94 16.12
CA GLY A 382 -33.11 -11.91 16.91
C GLY A 382 -32.48 -12.15 18.29
N VAL A 383 -32.97 -13.14 19.02
CA VAL A 383 -32.51 -13.43 20.39
C VAL A 383 -31.05 -13.86 20.39
N ASN A 384 -30.63 -14.67 19.42
CA ASN A 384 -29.28 -15.21 19.37
C ASN A 384 -28.27 -14.16 18.87
N GLU A 385 -28.65 -13.39 17.86
CA GLU A 385 -27.88 -12.22 17.38
C GLU A 385 -27.66 -11.17 18.48
N LYS A 386 -28.70 -10.88 19.28
CA LYS A 386 -28.61 -9.97 20.44
C LYS A 386 -27.65 -10.50 21.50
N LEU A 387 -27.75 -11.78 21.85
CA LEU A 387 -26.83 -12.40 22.81
C LEU A 387 -25.37 -12.34 22.33
N ARG A 388 -25.11 -12.66 21.06
CA ARG A 388 -23.75 -12.56 20.49
C ARG A 388 -23.25 -11.13 20.48
N ALA A 389 -24.09 -10.15 20.14
CA ALA A 389 -23.74 -8.73 20.19
C ALA A 389 -23.32 -8.26 21.59
N GLU A 390 -24.06 -8.65 22.63
CA GLU A 390 -23.71 -8.33 24.01
C GLU A 390 -22.35 -8.91 24.43
N GLN A 391 -22.03 -10.12 23.96
CA GLN A 391 -20.75 -10.76 24.28
C GLN A 391 -19.60 -10.15 23.48
N LEU A 392 -19.80 -9.84 22.20
CA LEU A 392 -18.80 -9.16 21.37
C LEU A 392 -18.45 -7.78 21.94
N LEU A 393 -19.46 -7.01 22.39
CA LEU A 393 -19.24 -5.69 22.99
C LEU A 393 -18.45 -5.73 24.31
N LYS A 394 -18.40 -6.87 25.01
CA LYS A 394 -17.53 -7.06 26.18
C LYS A 394 -16.08 -7.38 25.80
N ALA A 395 -15.85 -7.88 24.59
CA ALA A 395 -14.54 -8.29 24.10
C ALA A 395 -13.79 -7.16 23.36
N VAL A 396 -14.51 -6.16 22.83
CA VAL A 396 -13.92 -5.01 22.12
C VAL A 396 -13.75 -3.80 23.03
N MET A 397 -12.77 -2.95 22.73
CA MET A 397 -12.53 -1.69 23.43
C MET A 397 -13.21 -0.53 22.69
N VAL A 398 -14.07 0.22 23.40
CA VAL A 398 -14.67 1.44 22.85
C VAL A 398 -13.69 2.60 23.05
N VAL A 399 -13.42 3.34 21.98
CA VAL A 399 -12.56 4.54 21.98
C VAL A 399 -13.38 5.77 21.56
N PRO A 400 -13.00 6.99 21.97
CA PRO A 400 -13.66 8.22 21.51
C PRO A 400 -13.64 8.36 19.99
N ASP A 401 -14.62 9.07 19.45
CA ASP A 401 -14.63 9.47 18.05
C ASP A 401 -13.51 10.49 17.76
N CYS A 402 -12.32 9.99 17.40
CA CYS A 402 -11.12 10.80 17.15
C CYS A 402 -10.58 10.63 15.73
N PRO A 403 -11.32 11.09 14.69
CA PRO A 403 -10.86 10.93 13.32
C PRO A 403 -9.60 11.73 13.03
N SER A 404 -8.69 11.14 12.26
CA SER A 404 -7.44 11.79 11.86
C SER A 404 -7.70 13.09 11.09
N GLY A 405 -6.82 14.08 11.28
CA GLY A 405 -6.92 15.36 10.57
C GLY A 405 -6.91 15.17 9.05
N ARG A 406 -6.10 14.24 8.54
CA ARG A 406 -6.03 13.94 7.12
C ARG A 406 -7.37 13.45 6.58
N MET A 407 -8.02 12.50 7.26
CA MET A 407 -9.36 12.05 6.88
C MET A 407 -10.38 13.19 6.90
N MET A 408 -10.35 14.02 7.93
CA MET A 408 -11.32 15.10 8.10
C MET A 408 -11.19 16.20 7.04
N THR A 409 -10.00 16.44 6.47
CA THR A 409 -9.82 17.40 5.38
C THR A 409 -10.43 16.99 4.04
N LEU A 410 -10.71 15.70 3.83
CA LEU A 410 -11.36 15.26 2.57
C LEU A 410 -12.77 15.84 2.47
N PRO A 411 -13.23 16.24 1.27
CA PRO A 411 -14.57 16.79 1.11
C PRO A 411 -15.63 15.74 1.46
N THR A 412 -16.65 16.15 2.22
CA THR A 412 -17.80 15.29 2.47
C THR A 412 -18.64 15.20 1.20
N THR A 413 -18.78 13.99 0.66
CA THR A 413 -19.57 13.71 -0.54
C THR A 413 -20.50 12.53 -0.30
N ARG A 414 -21.36 12.20 -1.27
CA ARG A 414 -22.18 10.98 -1.19
C ARG A 414 -21.35 9.71 -0.99
N LYS A 415 -20.13 9.66 -1.56
CA LYS A 415 -19.20 8.51 -1.41
C LYS A 415 -18.32 8.64 -0.17
N LEU A 416 -18.02 9.86 0.26
CA LEU A 416 -17.21 10.19 1.44
C LEU A 416 -18.09 10.78 2.56
N GLY A 417 -19.07 9.99 3.01
CA GLY A 417 -20.01 10.42 4.06
C GLY A 417 -19.33 10.62 5.41
N LEU A 418 -19.80 11.58 6.20
CA LEU A 418 -19.22 11.95 7.50
C LEU A 418 -19.09 10.76 8.46
N LYS A 419 -20.10 9.90 8.52
CA LYS A 419 -20.07 8.69 9.37
C LYS A 419 -18.86 7.81 9.10
N ASN A 420 -18.58 7.52 7.83
CA ASN A 420 -17.45 6.69 7.45
C ASN A 420 -16.12 7.43 7.68
N LYS A 421 -16.10 8.76 7.52
CA LYS A 421 -14.91 9.56 7.88
C LYS A 421 -14.58 9.44 9.38
N ILE A 422 -15.59 9.40 10.26
CA ILE A 422 -15.39 9.18 11.70
C ILE A 422 -14.78 7.79 11.93
N VAL A 423 -15.39 6.74 11.38
CA VAL A 423 -14.96 5.35 11.61
C VAL A 423 -13.55 5.08 11.07
N PHE A 424 -13.33 5.34 9.78
CA PHE A 424 -12.04 5.09 9.14
C PHE A 424 -10.98 6.09 9.61
N GLY A 425 -11.36 7.33 9.88
CA GLY A 425 -10.45 8.33 10.44
C GLY A 425 -9.98 7.96 11.84
N THR A 426 -10.83 7.33 12.65
CA THR A 426 -10.44 6.87 14.00
C THR A 426 -9.44 5.73 13.87
N GLY A 427 -9.70 4.73 13.03
CA GLY A 427 -8.70 3.69 12.73
C GLY A 427 -7.37 4.28 12.23
N ASP A 428 -7.45 5.26 11.34
CA ASP A 428 -6.28 5.99 10.81
C ASP A 428 -5.48 6.74 11.89
N HIS A 429 -6.18 7.36 12.86
CA HIS A 429 -5.56 8.05 14.00
C HIS A 429 -4.82 7.09 14.93
N TRP A 430 -5.41 5.92 15.18
CA TRP A 430 -4.82 4.89 16.04
C TRP A 430 -3.78 4.01 15.33
N HIS A 431 -3.48 4.29 14.06
CA HIS A 431 -2.67 3.42 13.20
C HIS A 431 -3.18 1.98 13.17
N ALA A 432 -4.51 1.81 13.28
CA ALA A 432 -5.19 0.53 13.31
C ALA A 432 -5.87 0.27 11.96
N PRO A 433 -5.53 -0.82 11.23
CA PRO A 433 -6.28 -1.22 10.06
C PRO A 433 -7.77 -1.33 10.36
N THR A 434 -8.60 -0.78 9.47
CA THR A 434 -10.05 -0.91 9.60
C THR A 434 -10.53 -2.19 8.91
N LEU A 435 -11.11 -3.11 9.67
CA LEU A 435 -11.81 -4.28 9.15
C LEU A 435 -13.21 -3.84 8.67
N THR A 436 -13.52 -4.04 7.38
CA THR A 436 -14.72 -3.49 6.75
C THR A 436 -15.19 -4.28 5.53
N ALA A 437 -16.50 -4.26 5.25
CA ALA A 437 -17.09 -4.63 3.96
C ALA A 437 -17.39 -3.40 3.07
N ASN A 438 -17.19 -2.18 3.57
CA ASN A 438 -17.44 -0.92 2.85
C ASN A 438 -16.25 -0.51 1.99
N MET A 439 -15.88 -1.37 1.04
CA MET A 439 -14.82 -1.07 0.08
C MET A 439 -15.16 0.07 -0.87
N GLY A 440 -16.45 0.45 -0.97
CA GLY A 440 -16.87 1.66 -1.67
C GLY A 440 -16.25 2.92 -1.09
N PHE A 441 -16.22 3.04 0.24
CA PHE A 441 -15.58 4.16 0.92
C PHE A 441 -14.06 4.14 0.77
N VAL A 442 -13.43 2.97 0.97
CA VAL A 442 -11.96 2.80 0.82
C VAL A 442 -11.52 3.23 -0.58
N ARG A 443 -12.23 2.78 -1.63
CA ARG A 443 -11.96 3.19 -3.02
C ARG A 443 -12.18 4.68 -3.25
N ALA A 444 -13.22 5.27 -2.65
CA ALA A 444 -13.47 6.71 -2.78
C ALA A 444 -12.36 7.54 -2.13
N VAL A 445 -11.82 7.10 -0.99
CA VAL A 445 -10.65 7.74 -0.37
C VAL A 445 -9.42 7.59 -1.26
N LEU A 446 -9.18 6.39 -1.81
CA LEU A 446 -8.07 6.14 -2.74
C LEU A 446 -8.09 7.06 -3.96
N GLN A 447 -9.27 7.38 -4.49
CA GLN A 447 -9.44 8.31 -5.62
C GLN A 447 -9.02 9.76 -5.29
N THR A 448 -8.98 10.14 -4.02
CA THR A 448 -8.42 11.45 -3.59
C THR A 448 -6.88 11.44 -3.60
N GLY A 449 -6.28 10.26 -3.75
CA GLY A 449 -4.85 10.02 -3.63
C GLY A 449 -4.40 9.65 -2.22
N MET A 450 -5.28 9.67 -1.22
CA MET A 450 -4.97 9.15 0.13
C MET A 450 -5.17 7.63 0.17
N SER A 451 -4.27 6.91 0.83
CA SER A 451 -4.44 5.50 1.14
C SER A 451 -4.88 5.31 2.59
N LEU A 452 -5.78 4.35 2.80
CA LEU A 452 -6.12 3.83 4.12
C LEU A 452 -5.60 2.42 4.26
N PHE A 453 -5.30 2.03 5.49
CA PHE A 453 -5.06 0.64 5.80
C PHE A 453 -6.37 -0.03 6.24
N SER A 454 -6.76 -1.05 5.51
CA SER A 454 -8.02 -1.75 5.75
C SER A 454 -7.91 -3.23 5.39
N PHE A 455 -8.59 -4.06 6.15
CA PHE A 455 -8.85 -5.45 5.78
C PHE A 455 -10.27 -5.57 5.24
N GLU A 456 -10.41 -6.13 4.05
CA GLU A 456 -11.72 -6.42 3.46
C GLU A 456 -12.30 -7.70 4.07
N HIS A 457 -13.57 -7.66 4.45
CA HIS A 457 -14.36 -8.87 4.66
C HIS A 457 -15.63 -8.84 3.81
N ARG A 458 -16.22 -10.01 3.60
CA ARG A 458 -17.47 -10.13 2.84
C ARG A 458 -18.65 -9.57 3.64
N PRO A 459 -19.63 -8.95 2.99
CA PRO A 459 -20.82 -8.46 3.67
C PRO A 459 -21.65 -9.63 4.22
N ARG A 460 -22.28 -9.37 5.36
CA ARG A 460 -23.23 -10.27 6.03
C ARG A 460 -24.39 -9.44 6.56
N ALA A 461 -25.60 -9.97 6.48
CA ALA A 461 -26.82 -9.36 6.99
C ALA A 461 -27.19 -9.98 8.33
N LEU A 462 -27.82 -9.20 9.21
CA LEU A 462 -28.56 -9.77 10.33
C LEU A 462 -29.76 -10.55 9.77
N THR A 463 -30.01 -11.70 10.36
CA THR A 463 -31.04 -12.62 9.93
C THR A 463 -32.27 -12.49 10.80
N GLY A 464 -32.15 -12.06 12.05
CA GLY A 464 -33.23 -12.07 13.04
C GLY A 464 -33.34 -13.41 13.78
N ASP A 465 -32.23 -14.11 14.02
CA ASP A 465 -32.18 -15.49 14.55
C ASP A 465 -32.28 -15.62 16.07
#